data_AF-A0AA51UJU0-F1
#
_entry.id   AF-A0AA51UJU0-F1
#
_cell.length_a   1.000
_cell.length_b   1.000
_cell.length_c   1.000
_cell.angle_alpha   90.00
_cell.angle_beta   90.00
_cell.angle_gamma   90.00
#
_symmetry.space_group_name_H-M   'P 1'
#
loop_
_entity.id
_entity.type
_entity.pdbx_description
1 polymer ?
#
loop_
_entity_poly.entity_id
_entity_poly.type
_entity_poly.pdbx_seq_one_letter_code
_entity_poly.pdbx_strand_id
1 'polypeptide(L)'
;MSITKNDTNNYDRHLDFGAIYKECNEFYKDYSAFSKFNEEDKERFFADNLKVFSRYLYLVDSLGNNDLMDMKIIYTLFGVAYEYLLKICALKINWDEYLESYKSIYGNRNYKFVKEYVLNDLEDKLTQEQYERSEAIMGFVQLQRNHFVHSPFKGRDHYGVTKQIYELMAVLVVVYKLKLPKETVDTINANLNKHKVLSAMDFDDVEFKDYVDCLDDYAVDVPLFIDW
;
A
#
# COMPACT_ATOMS: atom_id res chain seq x y z
N MET A 1 15.99 69.60 4.31
CA MET A 1 16.07 68.19 3.93
C MET A 1 15.52 67.37 5.08
N SER A 2 14.28 66.87 4.95
CA SER A 2 13.65 66.02 5.96
C SER A 2 13.35 64.68 5.29
N ILE A 3 13.85 63.63 5.91
CA ILE A 3 13.90 62.25 5.41
C ILE A 3 12.47 61.70 5.40
N THR A 4 12.03 61.22 4.24
CA THR A 4 10.81 60.45 4.05
C THR A 4 10.90 59.15 4.86
N LYS A 5 9.85 58.88 5.64
CA LYS A 5 9.65 57.63 6.38
C LYS A 5 9.77 56.45 5.42
N ASN A 6 10.69 55.53 5.72
CA ASN A 6 10.64 54.18 5.18
C ASN A 6 9.43 53.48 5.78
N ASP A 7 8.47 53.12 4.92
CA ASP A 7 7.47 52.10 5.21
C ASP A 7 8.20 50.78 5.47
N THR A 8 8.41 50.47 6.74
CA THR A 8 8.72 49.10 7.16
C THR A 8 7.47 48.26 6.93
N ASN A 9 7.41 47.61 5.76
CA ASN A 9 6.56 46.45 5.53
C ASN A 9 6.88 45.42 6.62
N ASN A 10 6.08 45.44 7.67
CA ASN A 10 6.11 44.46 8.74
C ASN A 10 5.45 43.19 8.18
N TYR A 11 6.20 42.43 7.39
CA TYR A 11 5.84 41.06 7.08
C TYR A 11 5.89 40.31 8.40
N ASP A 12 4.73 40.08 8.99
CA ASP A 12 4.59 39.19 10.13
C ASP A 12 5.00 37.78 9.65
N ARG A 13 6.26 37.41 9.90
CA ARG A 13 6.90 36.17 9.41
C ARG A 13 6.51 34.95 10.24
N HIS A 14 5.31 34.94 10.79
CA HIS A 14 4.82 33.84 11.60
C HIS A 14 3.82 33.05 10.77
N LEU A 15 4.22 31.85 10.36
CA LEU A 15 3.30 30.86 9.78
C LEU A 15 2.27 30.49 10.84
N ASP A 16 1.02 30.93 10.64
CA ASP A 16 -0.09 30.53 11.50
C ASP A 16 -0.54 29.10 11.17
N PHE A 17 -0.93 28.33 12.20
CA PHE A 17 -1.42 26.97 12.01
C PHE A 17 -2.67 26.91 11.13
N GLY A 18 -3.53 27.95 11.15
CA GLY A 18 -4.67 28.04 10.25
C GLY A 18 -4.26 28.20 8.79
N ALA A 19 -3.23 29.01 8.52
CA ALA A 19 -2.65 29.16 7.19
C ALA A 19 -1.97 27.86 6.72
N ILE A 20 -1.16 27.22 7.56
CA ILE A 20 -0.53 25.92 7.27
C ILE A 20 -1.60 24.85 7.00
N TYR A 21 -2.64 24.78 7.84
CA TYR A 21 -3.72 23.81 7.69
C TYR A 21 -4.49 24.00 6.38
N LYS A 22 -4.73 25.26 6.00
CA LYS A 22 -5.38 25.60 4.72
C LYS A 22 -4.49 25.20 3.55
N GLU A 23 -3.21 25.55 3.57
CA GLU A 23 -2.24 25.20 2.54
C GLU A 23 -2.13 23.68 2.36
N CYS A 24 -1.99 22.93 3.46
CA CYS A 24 -1.97 21.47 3.45
C CYS A 24 -3.27 20.91 2.82
N ASN A 25 -4.44 21.41 3.23
CA ASN A 25 -5.71 20.95 2.66
C ASN A 25 -5.88 21.28 1.18
N GLU A 26 -5.37 22.43 0.72
CA GLU A 26 -5.37 22.82 -0.69
C GLU A 26 -4.41 21.94 -1.50
N PHE A 27 -3.20 21.70 -0.99
CA PHE A 27 -2.23 20.77 -1.56
C PHE A 27 -2.81 19.36 -1.70
N TYR A 28 -3.45 18.82 -0.65
CA TYR A 28 -4.10 17.49 -0.70
C TYR A 28 -5.35 17.40 -1.58
N LYS A 29 -5.79 18.52 -2.17
CA LYS A 29 -6.89 18.58 -3.16
C LYS A 29 -6.37 18.76 -4.58
N ASP A 30 -5.15 19.28 -4.77
CA ASP A 30 -4.58 19.52 -6.09
C ASP A 30 -3.87 18.27 -6.64
N TYR A 31 -4.64 17.47 -7.40
CA TYR A 31 -4.12 16.36 -8.20
C TYR A 31 -3.98 16.72 -9.69
N SER A 32 -3.96 18.00 -10.03
CA SER A 32 -3.92 18.45 -11.43
C SER A 32 -2.62 18.04 -12.14
N ALA A 33 -1.54 17.83 -11.38
CA ALA A 33 -0.27 17.33 -11.88
C ALA A 33 -0.40 15.92 -12.48
N PHE A 34 -1.20 15.02 -11.87
CA PHE A 34 -1.36 13.63 -12.32
C PHE A 34 -2.17 13.50 -13.61
N SER A 35 -3.09 14.43 -13.88
CA SER A 35 -3.89 14.44 -15.11
C SER A 35 -3.10 14.74 -16.39
N LYS A 36 -1.81 15.11 -16.26
CA LYS A 36 -0.93 15.42 -17.39
C LYS A 36 0.14 14.35 -17.62
N PHE A 37 0.14 13.27 -16.83
CA PHE A 37 1.15 12.22 -16.95
C PHE A 37 1.02 11.51 -18.29
N ASN A 38 2.10 11.51 -19.06
CA ASN A 38 2.23 10.62 -20.20
C ASN A 38 2.57 9.20 -19.73
N GLU A 39 2.73 8.25 -20.65
CA GLU A 39 3.05 6.85 -20.27
C GLU A 39 4.41 6.71 -19.57
N GLU A 40 5.42 7.49 -19.95
CA GLU A 40 6.73 7.50 -19.30
C GLU A 40 6.63 8.01 -17.85
N ASP A 41 5.84 9.07 -17.61
CA ASP A 41 5.56 9.59 -16.27
C ASP A 41 4.83 8.55 -15.40
N LYS A 42 3.87 7.83 -15.98
CA LYS A 42 3.15 6.73 -15.29
C LYS A 42 4.09 5.59 -14.94
N GLU A 43 4.94 5.16 -15.87
CA GLU A 43 5.94 4.11 -15.62
C GLU A 43 6.90 4.50 -14.48
N ARG A 44 7.42 5.73 -14.53
CA ARG A 44 8.26 6.28 -13.46
C ARG A 44 7.52 6.35 -12.13
N PHE A 45 6.27 6.81 -12.14
CA PHE A 45 5.42 6.84 -10.95
C PHE A 45 5.28 5.43 -10.36
N PHE A 46 4.95 4.42 -11.16
CA PHE A 46 4.84 3.06 -10.68
C PHE A 46 6.16 2.54 -10.10
N ALA A 47 7.28 2.76 -10.78
CA ALA A 47 8.59 2.34 -10.29
C ALA A 47 8.95 2.98 -8.93
N ASP A 48 8.72 4.29 -8.77
CA ASP A 48 9.00 5.00 -7.53
C ASP A 48 8.06 4.56 -6.39
N ASN A 49 6.78 4.38 -6.69
CA ASN A 49 5.78 3.94 -5.72
C ASN A 49 6.02 2.48 -5.29
N LEU A 50 6.42 1.59 -6.20
CA LEU A 50 6.75 0.21 -5.86
C LEU A 50 8.00 0.10 -4.97
N LYS A 51 8.96 1.04 -5.08
CA LYS A 51 10.06 1.17 -4.10
C LYS A 51 9.56 1.59 -2.71
N VAL A 52 8.59 2.51 -2.64
CA VAL A 52 7.97 2.90 -1.35
C VAL A 52 7.25 1.73 -0.71
N PHE A 53 6.43 0.99 -1.48
CA PHE A 53 5.81 -0.26 -1.02
C PHE A 53 6.86 -1.24 -0.48
N SER A 54 7.94 -1.44 -1.23
CA SER A 54 9.02 -2.35 -0.86
C SER A 54 9.68 -1.98 0.46
N ARG A 55 9.84 -0.68 0.75
CA ARG A 55 10.39 -0.19 2.03
C ARG A 55 9.46 -0.46 3.20
N TYR A 56 8.14 -0.39 3.01
CA TYR A 56 7.18 -0.81 4.03
C TYR A 56 7.29 -2.31 4.30
N LEU A 57 7.44 -3.13 3.26
CA LEU A 57 7.61 -4.56 3.42
C LEU A 57 8.91 -4.92 4.13
N TYR A 58 10.00 -4.24 3.80
CA TYR A 58 11.27 -4.33 4.53
C TYR A 58 11.09 -3.97 6.01
N LEU A 59 10.34 -2.90 6.32
CA LEU A 59 10.07 -2.53 7.71
C LEU A 59 9.29 -3.62 8.46
N VAL A 60 8.26 -4.20 7.81
CA VAL A 60 7.50 -5.35 8.34
C VAL A 60 8.43 -6.51 8.71
N ASP A 61 9.34 -6.88 7.81
CA ASP A 61 10.28 -7.99 8.02
C ASP A 61 11.34 -7.68 9.09
N SER A 62 11.93 -6.48 9.04
CA SER A 62 12.99 -6.02 9.96
C SER A 62 12.54 -5.90 11.42
N LEU A 63 11.25 -5.61 11.66
CA LEU A 63 10.70 -5.55 13.01
C LEU A 63 10.53 -6.95 13.62
N GLY A 64 10.62 -8.01 12.80
CA GLY A 64 10.94 -9.36 13.25
C GLY A 64 9.98 -9.98 14.25
N ASN A 65 8.70 -9.58 14.25
CA ASN A 65 7.75 -9.97 15.30
C ASN A 65 8.32 -9.75 16.73
N ASN A 66 9.18 -8.74 16.92
CA ASN A 66 9.56 -8.34 18.27
C ASN A 66 8.28 -7.95 19.01
N ASP A 67 7.89 -8.77 19.97
CA ASP A 67 6.73 -8.56 20.83
C ASP A 67 7.00 -7.33 21.71
N LEU A 68 6.82 -6.14 21.13
CA LEU A 68 6.62 -4.92 21.86
C LEU A 68 5.23 -5.02 22.52
N MET A 69 5.13 -5.74 23.65
CA MET A 69 4.00 -5.90 24.57
C MET A 69 2.59 -5.68 23.99
N ASP A 70 1.75 -6.72 23.87
CA ASP A 70 0.32 -6.68 23.45
C ASP A 70 -0.04 -5.90 22.16
N MET A 71 0.92 -5.18 21.54
CA MET A 71 0.76 -4.34 20.37
C MET A 71 1.42 -5.02 19.18
N LYS A 72 0.62 -5.76 18.41
CA LYS A 72 1.06 -6.35 17.13
C LYS A 72 1.05 -5.29 16.03
N ILE A 73 2.02 -4.37 16.07
CA ILE A 73 2.18 -3.28 15.07
C ILE A 73 2.33 -3.79 13.64
N ILE A 74 2.78 -5.04 13.48
CA ILE A 74 3.03 -5.67 12.19
C ILE A 74 1.80 -5.68 11.28
N TYR A 75 0.59 -5.92 11.81
CA TYR A 75 -0.62 -5.93 10.99
C TYR A 75 -1.07 -4.53 10.55
N THR A 76 -0.72 -3.50 11.31
CA THR A 76 -0.89 -2.11 10.88
C THR A 76 0.02 -1.80 9.71
N LEU A 77 1.29 -2.21 9.80
CA LEU A 77 2.25 -2.02 8.72
C LEU A 77 1.85 -2.82 7.47
N PHE A 78 1.35 -4.05 7.64
CA PHE A 78 0.70 -4.78 6.55
C PHE A 78 -0.48 -4.00 5.98
N GLY A 79 -1.35 -3.45 6.83
CA GLY A 79 -2.50 -2.65 6.40
C GLY A 79 -2.10 -1.42 5.57
N VAL A 80 -1.03 -0.71 5.95
CA VAL A 80 -0.49 0.42 5.20
C VAL A 80 0.13 -0.05 3.88
N ALA A 81 0.95 -1.10 3.91
CA ALA A 81 1.57 -1.66 2.71
C ALA A 81 0.51 -2.15 1.71
N TYR A 82 -0.54 -2.83 2.19
CA TYR A 82 -1.66 -3.29 1.38
C TYR A 82 -2.48 -2.15 0.79
N GLU A 83 -2.81 -1.12 1.57
CA GLU A 83 -3.52 0.03 1.05
C GLU A 83 -2.76 0.65 -0.13
N TYR A 84 -1.44 0.74 0.01
CA TYR A 84 -0.56 1.26 -1.02
C TYR A 84 -0.53 0.38 -2.26
N LEU A 85 -0.36 -0.94 -2.07
CA LEU A 85 -0.37 -1.92 -3.16
C LEU A 85 -1.70 -1.90 -3.92
N LEU A 86 -2.84 -1.87 -3.21
CA LEU A 86 -4.17 -1.80 -3.80
C LEU A 86 -4.38 -0.52 -4.60
N LYS A 87 -3.86 0.63 -4.12
CA LYS A 87 -3.88 1.91 -4.87
C LYS A 87 -3.07 1.82 -6.16
N ILE A 88 -1.92 1.15 -6.13
CA ILE A 88 -1.14 0.88 -7.34
C ILE A 88 -1.92 -0.02 -8.31
N CYS A 89 -2.57 -1.07 -7.80
CA CYS A 89 -3.41 -1.97 -8.61
C CYS A 89 -4.57 -1.22 -9.26
N ALA A 90 -5.29 -0.37 -8.50
CA ALA A 90 -6.39 0.44 -9.02
C ALA A 90 -5.96 1.38 -10.15
N LEU A 91 -4.79 2.02 -10.00
CA LEU A 91 -4.19 2.84 -11.07
C LEU A 91 -3.75 2.01 -12.28
N LYS A 92 -3.40 0.73 -12.11
CA LYS A 92 -3.08 -0.20 -13.21
C LYS A 92 -4.32 -0.68 -13.96
N ILE A 93 -5.46 -0.82 -13.27
CA ILE A 93 -6.75 -1.15 -13.89
C ILE A 93 -7.19 -0.02 -14.81
N ASN A 94 -7.33 1.18 -14.26
CA ASN A 94 -7.71 2.36 -15.04
C ASN A 94 -7.22 3.64 -14.36
N TRP A 95 -6.11 4.19 -14.87
CA TRP A 95 -5.47 5.39 -14.33
C TRP A 95 -6.43 6.58 -14.25
N ASP A 96 -7.09 6.90 -15.36
CA ASP A 96 -7.89 8.12 -15.50
C ASP A 96 -9.17 8.05 -14.66
N GLU A 97 -9.86 6.91 -14.71
CA GLU A 97 -11.09 6.69 -13.95
C GLU A 97 -10.82 6.68 -12.45
N TYR A 98 -9.79 5.96 -11.99
CA TYR A 98 -9.45 5.91 -10.58
C TYR A 98 -9.03 7.28 -10.06
N LEU A 99 -8.22 8.03 -10.80
CA LEU A 99 -7.82 9.39 -10.44
C LEU A 99 -9.02 10.35 -10.35
N GLU A 100 -9.99 10.24 -11.25
CA GLU A 100 -11.21 11.05 -11.21
C GLU A 100 -12.09 10.70 -10.01
N SER A 101 -12.22 9.40 -9.69
CA SER A 101 -12.90 8.95 -8.48
C SER A 101 -12.25 9.51 -7.20
N TYR A 102 -10.93 9.68 -7.20
CA TYR A 102 -10.14 10.20 -6.09
C TYR A 102 -10.32 11.72 -5.88
N LYS A 103 -10.53 12.46 -6.99
CA LYS A 103 -10.77 13.91 -7.00
C LYS A 103 -12.19 14.26 -6.57
N SER A 104 -13.18 13.48 -7.00
CA SER A 104 -14.61 13.78 -6.84
C SER A 104 -15.11 13.63 -5.39
N ILE A 105 -14.72 12.57 -4.67
CA ILE A 105 -15.23 12.28 -3.33
C ILE A 105 -14.09 11.96 -2.37
N TYR A 106 -13.95 12.72 -1.27
CA TYR A 106 -12.91 12.49 -0.27
C TYR A 106 -12.94 11.08 0.34
N GLY A 107 -14.13 10.48 0.47
CA GLY A 107 -14.33 9.12 0.93
C GLY A 107 -13.69 8.04 0.04
N ASN A 108 -13.44 8.31 -1.24
CA ASN A 108 -12.86 7.34 -2.17
C ASN A 108 -11.36 7.11 -1.96
N ARG A 109 -10.75 7.85 -1.04
CA ARG A 109 -9.30 7.79 -0.76
C ARG A 109 -8.92 6.71 0.25
N ASN A 110 -9.91 6.05 0.85
CA ASN A 110 -9.71 5.11 1.94
C ASN A 110 -9.50 3.66 1.45
N TYR A 111 -9.06 2.80 2.37
CA TYR A 111 -8.85 1.38 2.11
C TYR A 111 -10.10 0.68 1.57
N LYS A 112 -11.28 0.96 2.14
CA LYS A 112 -12.52 0.26 1.78
C LYS A 112 -12.84 0.44 0.30
N PHE A 113 -12.77 1.69 -0.19
CA PHE A 113 -13.06 2.01 -1.57
C PHE A 113 -12.08 1.34 -2.53
N VAL A 114 -10.77 1.47 -2.29
CA VAL A 114 -9.77 0.87 -3.19
C VAL A 114 -9.83 -0.66 -3.19
N LYS A 115 -10.15 -1.27 -2.04
CA LYS A 115 -10.40 -2.71 -1.93
C LYS A 115 -11.56 -3.14 -2.84
N GLU A 116 -12.72 -2.48 -2.73
CA GLU A 116 -13.89 -2.79 -3.56
C GLU A 116 -13.59 -2.61 -5.05
N TYR A 117 -12.86 -1.55 -5.41
CA TYR A 117 -12.44 -1.31 -6.80
C TYR A 117 -11.56 -2.44 -7.35
N VAL A 118 -10.56 -2.89 -6.59
CA VAL A 118 -9.67 -4.00 -6.99
C VAL A 118 -10.39 -5.34 -6.99
N LEU A 119 -11.29 -5.60 -6.03
CA LEU A 119 -12.04 -6.86 -5.98
C LEU A 119 -12.95 -7.01 -7.20
N ASN A 120 -13.67 -5.96 -7.60
CA ASN A 120 -14.53 -6.01 -8.79
C ASN A 120 -13.74 -6.40 -10.06
N ASP A 121 -12.50 -5.94 -10.20
CA ASP A 121 -11.66 -6.29 -11.34
C ASP A 121 -11.01 -7.69 -11.20
N LEU A 122 -10.81 -8.18 -9.97
CA LEU A 122 -10.33 -9.55 -9.71
C LEU A 122 -11.41 -10.62 -9.94
N GLU A 123 -12.69 -10.28 -9.79
CA GLU A 123 -13.81 -11.21 -10.01
C GLU A 123 -13.75 -11.88 -11.39
N ASP A 124 -13.33 -11.14 -12.42
CA ASP A 124 -13.18 -11.64 -13.79
C ASP A 124 -11.82 -12.31 -14.09
N LYS A 125 -10.87 -12.26 -13.14
CA LYS A 125 -9.47 -12.70 -13.34
C LYS A 125 -9.08 -13.91 -12.52
N LEU A 126 -9.86 -14.24 -11.51
CA LEU A 126 -9.62 -15.32 -10.56
C LEU A 126 -10.73 -16.37 -10.66
N THR A 127 -10.46 -17.58 -10.17
CA THR A 127 -11.56 -18.52 -9.91
C THR A 127 -12.42 -18.02 -8.74
N GLN A 128 -13.64 -18.52 -8.61
CA GLN A 128 -14.54 -18.13 -7.52
C GLN A 128 -13.90 -18.33 -6.14
N GLU A 129 -13.24 -19.46 -5.91
CA GLU A 129 -12.58 -19.78 -4.63
C GLU A 129 -11.40 -18.84 -4.34
N GLN A 130 -10.61 -18.51 -5.37
CA GLN A 130 -9.51 -17.54 -5.30
C GLN A 130 -10.01 -16.13 -5.00
N TYR A 131 -11.12 -15.72 -5.63
CA TYR A 131 -11.76 -14.44 -5.40
C TYR A 131 -12.28 -14.33 -3.96
N GLU A 132 -13.04 -15.32 -3.48
CA GLU A 132 -13.56 -15.37 -2.11
C GLU A 132 -12.44 -15.34 -1.08
N ARG A 133 -11.34 -16.08 -1.33
CA ARG A 133 -10.17 -16.05 -0.46
C ARG A 133 -9.51 -14.66 -0.46
N SER A 134 -9.38 -14.03 -1.63
CA SER A 134 -8.83 -12.68 -1.76
C SER A 134 -9.66 -11.66 -0.99
N GLU A 135 -10.99 -11.72 -1.11
CA GLU A 135 -11.91 -10.87 -0.35
C GLU A 135 -11.73 -11.04 1.17
N ALA A 136 -11.69 -12.29 1.65
CA ALA A 136 -11.52 -12.60 3.06
C ALA A 136 -10.20 -12.03 3.62
N ILE A 137 -9.09 -12.21 2.90
CA ILE A 137 -7.77 -11.69 3.31
C ILE A 137 -7.79 -10.16 3.34
N MET A 138 -8.27 -9.49 2.29
CA MET A 138 -8.32 -8.02 2.26
C MET A 138 -9.26 -7.46 3.35
N GLY A 139 -10.36 -8.15 3.64
CA GLY A 139 -11.29 -7.83 4.73
C GLY A 139 -10.63 -7.96 6.10
N PHE A 140 -9.86 -9.02 6.33
CA PHE A 140 -9.08 -9.19 7.56
C PHE A 140 -8.05 -8.06 7.74
N VAL A 141 -7.29 -7.74 6.71
CA VAL A 141 -6.29 -6.64 6.76
C VAL A 141 -6.96 -5.30 7.07
N GLN A 142 -8.11 -5.01 6.47
CA GLN A 142 -8.90 -3.81 6.78
C GLN A 142 -9.32 -3.77 8.27
N LEU A 143 -9.80 -4.90 8.79
CA LEU A 143 -10.22 -5.01 10.19
C LEU A 143 -9.04 -4.76 11.13
N GLN A 144 -7.88 -5.37 10.89
CA GLN A 144 -6.69 -5.17 11.73
C GLN A 144 -6.20 -3.72 11.71
N ARG A 145 -6.16 -3.10 10.52
CA ARG A 145 -5.81 -1.68 10.36
C ARG A 145 -6.75 -0.78 11.18
N ASN A 146 -8.06 -1.01 11.11
CA ASN A 146 -9.05 -0.23 11.84
C ASN A 146 -8.98 -0.49 13.35
N HIS A 147 -8.78 -1.75 13.77
CA HIS A 147 -8.60 -2.09 15.18
C HIS A 147 -7.39 -1.39 15.78
N PHE A 148 -6.26 -1.28 15.07
CA PHE A 148 -5.12 -0.53 15.58
C PHE A 148 -5.42 0.95 15.79
N VAL A 149 -6.10 1.61 14.83
CA VAL A 149 -6.47 3.03 14.93
C VAL A 149 -7.37 3.30 16.15
N HIS A 150 -8.23 2.36 16.51
CA HIS A 150 -9.23 2.53 17.57
C HIS A 150 -8.90 1.82 18.89
N SER A 151 -8.02 0.82 18.88
CA SER A 151 -7.63 -0.01 20.02
C SER A 151 -6.28 -0.72 19.78
N PRO A 152 -5.15 -0.01 19.94
CA PRO A 152 -3.84 -0.50 19.51
C PRO A 152 -3.28 -1.66 20.36
N PHE A 153 -3.96 -2.04 21.45
CA PHE A 153 -3.57 -3.10 22.39
C PHE A 153 -4.21 -4.48 22.13
N LYS A 154 -4.99 -4.64 21.04
CA LYS A 154 -5.70 -5.89 20.73
C LYS A 154 -5.41 -6.35 19.31
N GLY A 155 -4.20 -6.85 19.08
CA GLY A 155 -3.87 -7.61 17.87
C GLY A 155 -4.00 -9.12 18.13
N ARG A 156 -4.63 -9.88 17.22
CA ARG A 156 -4.51 -11.35 17.20
C ARG A 156 -3.61 -11.72 16.03
N ASP A 157 -2.50 -12.39 16.36
CA ASP A 157 -1.55 -12.94 15.39
C ASP A 157 -1.93 -14.39 15.08
N HIS A 158 -1.91 -14.74 13.80
CA HIS A 158 -2.11 -16.11 13.34
C HIS A 158 -1.21 -16.38 12.15
N TYR A 159 -0.26 -17.29 12.33
CA TYR A 159 0.75 -17.65 11.32
C TYR A 159 0.13 -18.01 9.97
N GLY A 160 -1.01 -18.73 9.98
CA GLY A 160 -1.75 -19.08 8.77
C GLY A 160 -2.28 -17.88 7.99
N VAL A 161 -2.64 -16.78 8.67
CA VAL A 161 -3.14 -15.56 7.99
C VAL A 161 -1.99 -14.78 7.37
N THR A 162 -0.83 -14.72 8.03
CA THR A 162 0.36 -14.04 7.49
C THR A 162 0.80 -14.67 6.17
N LYS A 163 0.80 -16.01 6.06
CA LYS A 163 1.07 -16.69 4.79
C LYS A 163 0.09 -16.25 3.69
N GLN A 164 -1.21 -16.28 3.98
CA GLN A 164 -2.26 -15.89 3.03
C GLN A 164 -2.11 -14.43 2.56
N ILE A 165 -1.69 -13.52 3.44
CA ILE A 165 -1.36 -12.13 3.09
C ILE A 165 -0.24 -12.10 2.05
N TYR A 166 0.86 -12.83 2.24
CA TYR A 166 1.92 -12.87 1.22
C TYR A 166 1.49 -13.57 -0.08
N GLU A 167 0.64 -14.60 -0.03
CA GLU A 167 0.12 -15.27 -1.22
C GLU A 167 -0.73 -14.29 -2.05
N LEU A 168 -1.62 -13.53 -1.40
CA LEU A 168 -2.41 -12.51 -2.10
C LEU A 168 -1.53 -11.36 -2.62
N MET A 169 -0.43 -11.00 -1.95
CA MET A 169 0.54 -10.06 -2.55
C MET A 169 1.08 -10.60 -3.87
N ALA A 170 1.43 -11.89 -3.94
CA ALA A 170 1.90 -12.51 -5.17
C ALA A 170 0.82 -12.50 -6.27
N VAL A 171 -0.42 -12.84 -5.94
CA VAL A 171 -1.57 -12.75 -6.86
C VAL A 171 -1.67 -11.33 -7.46
N LEU A 172 -1.69 -10.30 -6.62
CA LEU A 172 -1.77 -8.91 -7.07
C LEU A 172 -0.59 -8.52 -7.97
N VAL A 173 0.63 -8.89 -7.58
CA VAL A 173 1.84 -8.59 -8.36
C VAL A 173 1.78 -9.22 -9.74
N VAL A 174 1.40 -10.49 -9.83
CA VAL A 174 1.35 -11.24 -11.10
C VAL A 174 0.19 -10.77 -11.98
N VAL A 175 -1.03 -10.66 -11.42
CA VAL A 175 -2.22 -10.24 -12.17
C VAL A 175 -2.03 -8.85 -12.78
N TYR A 176 -1.48 -7.90 -12.01
CA TYR A 176 -1.28 -6.51 -12.45
C TYR A 176 0.11 -6.23 -13.02
N LYS A 177 0.93 -7.28 -13.17
CA LYS A 177 2.28 -7.22 -13.75
C LYS A 177 3.20 -6.18 -13.09
N LEU A 178 3.19 -6.11 -11.77
CA LEU A 178 3.91 -5.11 -10.99
C LEU A 178 5.40 -5.48 -10.88
N LYS A 179 6.30 -4.65 -11.42
CA LYS A 179 7.74 -4.91 -11.36
C LYS A 179 8.31 -4.45 -10.01
N LEU A 180 8.82 -5.39 -9.22
CA LEU A 180 9.33 -5.15 -7.87
C LEU A 180 10.85 -5.30 -7.79
N PRO A 181 11.55 -4.54 -6.93
CA PRO A 181 12.93 -4.83 -6.58
C PRO A 181 13.10 -6.31 -6.19
N LYS A 182 14.18 -6.94 -6.67
CA LYS A 182 14.45 -8.36 -6.42
C LYS A 182 14.43 -8.71 -4.92
N GLU A 183 15.02 -7.86 -4.09
CA GLU A 183 15.02 -8.04 -2.62
C GLU A 183 13.59 -8.12 -2.04
N THR A 184 12.64 -7.38 -2.62
CA THR A 184 11.23 -7.42 -2.21
C THR A 184 10.59 -8.75 -2.57
N VAL A 185 10.85 -9.25 -3.78
CA VAL A 185 10.38 -10.57 -4.22
C VAL A 185 10.96 -11.67 -3.32
N ASP A 186 12.27 -11.62 -3.06
CA ASP A 186 12.95 -12.54 -2.15
C ASP A 186 12.34 -12.49 -0.75
N THR A 187 11.96 -11.30 -0.26
CA THR A 187 11.28 -11.13 1.04
C THR A 187 9.90 -11.80 1.07
N ILE A 188 9.10 -11.67 0.00
CA ILE A 188 7.80 -12.34 -0.14
C ILE A 188 8.00 -13.85 -0.14
N ASN A 189 8.90 -14.36 -0.99
CA ASN A 189 9.22 -15.78 -1.11
C ASN A 189 9.75 -16.38 0.20
N ALA A 190 10.63 -15.67 0.91
CA ALA A 190 11.15 -16.10 2.20
C ALA A 190 10.03 -16.23 3.24
N ASN A 191 9.11 -15.26 3.30
CA ASN A 191 8.02 -15.28 4.26
C ASN A 191 6.97 -16.36 3.94
N LEU A 192 6.68 -16.62 2.66
CA LEU A 192 5.86 -17.77 2.25
C LEU A 192 6.48 -19.10 2.70
N ASN A 193 7.80 -19.24 2.61
CA ASN A 193 8.52 -20.43 3.03
C ASN A 193 8.64 -20.58 4.56
N LYS A 194 8.79 -19.46 5.28
CA LYS A 194 8.90 -19.43 6.75
C LYS A 194 7.60 -19.84 7.43
N HIS A 195 6.47 -19.49 6.85
CA HIS A 195 5.14 -19.77 7.39
C HIS A 195 4.54 -21.06 6.80
N LYS A 196 5.39 -22.05 6.50
CA LYS A 196 4.94 -23.36 6.00
C LYS A 196 4.05 -24.06 7.03
N VAL A 197 2.83 -24.31 6.59
CA VAL A 197 1.72 -25.07 7.21
C VAL A 197 2.20 -26.41 7.81
N LEU A 198 1.79 -26.67 9.05
CA LEU A 198 2.08 -27.90 9.80
C LEU A 198 0.87 -28.36 10.65
N SER A 199 -0.33 -27.76 10.52
CA SER A 199 -1.44 -28.04 11.45
C SER A 199 -2.85 -28.05 10.81
N ALA A 200 -3.84 -28.55 11.56
CA ALA A 200 -5.24 -28.62 11.15
C ALA A 200 -6.00 -27.27 11.15
N MET A 201 -5.33 -26.15 11.47
CA MET A 201 -5.91 -24.79 11.44
C MET A 201 -5.48 -23.99 10.21
N ASP A 202 -4.93 -24.66 9.21
CA ASP A 202 -4.48 -24.02 7.98
C ASP A 202 -5.64 -23.84 7.01
N PHE A 203 -5.57 -22.80 6.18
CA PHE A 203 -6.60 -22.52 5.21
C PHE A 203 -6.57 -23.53 4.06
N ASP A 204 -7.72 -23.82 3.46
CA ASP A 204 -7.80 -24.65 2.26
C ASP A 204 -6.94 -24.04 1.14
N ASP A 205 -6.29 -24.90 0.37
CA ASP A 205 -5.54 -24.47 -0.81
C ASP A 205 -6.54 -24.06 -1.91
N VAL A 206 -6.35 -22.86 -2.45
CA VAL A 206 -7.15 -22.28 -3.55
C VAL A 206 -6.30 -22.07 -4.79
N GLU A 207 -5.17 -22.76 -4.89
CA GLU A 207 -4.27 -22.74 -6.05
C GLU A 207 -3.60 -21.36 -6.29
N PHE A 208 -3.41 -20.56 -5.23
CA PHE A 208 -2.58 -19.34 -5.32
C PHE A 208 -1.12 -19.63 -5.66
N LYS A 209 -0.69 -20.88 -5.53
CA LYS A 209 0.66 -21.34 -5.83
C LYS A 209 1.10 -20.97 -7.25
N ASP A 210 0.21 -21.00 -8.24
CA ASP A 210 0.57 -20.66 -9.62
C ASP A 210 1.08 -19.22 -9.76
N TYR A 211 0.49 -18.29 -8.98
CA TYR A 211 0.96 -16.90 -8.92
C TYR A 211 2.27 -16.77 -8.14
N VAL A 212 2.42 -17.55 -7.06
CA VAL A 212 3.68 -17.58 -6.30
C VAL A 212 4.84 -18.07 -7.17
N ASP A 213 4.63 -19.14 -7.93
CA ASP A 213 5.64 -19.74 -8.80
C ASP A 213 6.06 -18.77 -9.94
N CYS A 214 5.17 -17.85 -10.34
CA CYS A 214 5.45 -16.82 -11.36
C CYS A 214 6.03 -15.51 -10.78
N LEU A 215 6.19 -15.39 -9.46
CA LEU A 215 6.54 -14.11 -8.83
C LEU A 215 7.92 -13.59 -9.27
N ASP A 216 8.88 -14.51 -9.47
CA ASP A 216 10.26 -14.18 -9.86
C ASP A 216 10.35 -13.52 -11.24
N ASP A 217 9.38 -13.75 -12.14
CA ASP A 217 9.29 -13.09 -13.45
C ASP A 217 9.05 -11.57 -13.34
N TYR A 218 8.63 -11.12 -12.16
CA TYR A 218 8.35 -9.71 -11.85
C TYR A 218 9.44 -9.05 -11.02
N ALA A 219 10.51 -9.77 -10.68
CA ALA A 219 11.69 -9.21 -10.06
C ALA A 219 12.48 -8.34 -11.05
N VAL A 220 12.94 -7.17 -10.59
CA VAL A 220 13.88 -6.31 -11.32
C VAL A 220 15.12 -6.05 -10.48
N ASP A 221 16.27 -6.00 -11.15
CA ASP A 221 17.57 -5.73 -10.52
C ASP A 221 17.75 -4.22 -10.29
N VAL A 222 17.06 -3.73 -9.27
CA VAL A 222 17.07 -2.31 -8.86
C VAL A 222 17.24 -2.26 -7.34
N PRO A 223 18.16 -1.43 -6.83
CA PRO A 223 18.39 -1.34 -5.39
C PRO A 223 17.17 -0.75 -4.66
N LEU A 224 16.83 -1.33 -3.51
CA LEU A 224 15.73 -0.89 -2.66
C LEU A 224 16.03 0.46 -1.98
N PHE A 225 17.28 0.61 -1.54
CA PHE A 225 17.83 1.82 -0.96
C PHE A 225 18.89 2.40 -1.90
N ILE A 226 18.83 3.71 -2.14
CA ILE A 226 19.91 4.41 -2.83
C ILE A 226 20.93 4.73 -1.74
N ASP A 227 22.16 4.27 -1.89
CA ASP A 227 23.27 4.72 -1.06
C ASP A 227 23.48 6.21 -1.34
N TRP A 228 23.19 7.06 -0.34
CA TRP A 228 23.42 8.50 -0.38
C TRP A 228 24.69 8.85 0.41
#